data_AF-A0AAE8N740-F1
#
_entry.id   AF-A0AAE8N740-F1
#
_cell.length_a   1.000
_cell.length_b   1.000
_cell.length_c   1.000
_cell.angle_alpha   90.00
_cell.angle_beta   90.00
_cell.angle_gamma   90.00
#
_symmetry.space_group_name_H-M   'P 1'
#
loop_
_entity.id
_entity.type
_entity.pdbx_description
1 polymer ?
#
loop_
_entity_poly.entity_id
_entity_poly.type
_entity_poly.pdbx_seq_one_letter_code
_entity_poly.pdbx_strand_id
1 'polypeptide(L)'
;MAPKILFILTSTGKIPSTGKQTGWYLPEVAHPWHELHTKAEITFASPAGGEAPLDPASVEAFKADPISASFLENQKSLWENTVPLSSLVPRASEFDAVFFPGGHGPMFDVVNDKDSIRITEAVYAAGKPVAAVCHGPAGLLNVTAPDGNSILEGRTVVGFSDSEEEAAGFVPEMPFSLEKELGKKSGGGYVKAEKDWGEKVVVDGRVITGQNPASSKGVAEAIAKALGEF
;
A
#
# COMPACT_ATOMS: atom_id res chain seq x y z
N MET A 1 -11.89 18.31 12.72
CA MET A 1 -10.55 17.78 13.06
C MET A 1 -9.92 17.34 11.75
N ALA A 2 -8.59 17.41 11.62
CA ALA A 2 -7.93 16.91 10.43
C ALA A 2 -8.21 15.39 10.26
N PRO A 3 -8.46 14.90 9.04
CA PRO A 3 -8.62 13.47 8.79
C PRO A 3 -7.40 12.67 9.26
N LYS A 4 -7.61 11.42 9.68
CA LYS A 4 -6.51 10.51 10.07
C LYS A 4 -6.29 9.42 9.05
N ILE A 5 -5.06 9.22 8.60
CA ILE A 5 -4.71 8.18 7.62
C ILE A 5 -3.73 7.20 8.26
N LEU A 6 -4.03 5.90 8.16
CA LEU A 6 -3.12 4.85 8.58
C LEU A 6 -2.31 4.34 7.39
N PHE A 7 -0.99 4.56 7.40
CA PHE A 7 -0.06 3.96 6.46
C PHE A 7 0.42 2.64 7.07
N ILE A 8 0.12 1.52 6.40
CA ILE A 8 0.54 0.18 6.85
C ILE A 8 1.73 -0.27 5.99
N LEU A 9 2.90 -0.29 6.61
CA LEU A 9 4.14 -0.79 6.01
C LEU A 9 4.34 -2.27 6.33
N THR A 10 5.08 -2.95 5.46
CA THR A 10 5.59 -4.31 5.73
C THR A 10 6.60 -4.30 6.89
N SER A 11 6.75 -5.45 7.56
CA SER A 11 7.86 -5.78 8.46
C SER A 11 8.85 -6.75 7.81
N THR A 12 8.63 -7.16 6.55
CA THR A 12 9.47 -8.11 5.82
C THR A 12 10.59 -7.39 5.08
N GLY A 13 11.81 -7.53 5.58
CA GLY A 13 13.01 -6.89 5.00
C GLY A 13 13.85 -7.80 4.12
N LYS A 14 13.47 -9.08 4.00
CA LYS A 14 14.14 -10.06 3.16
C LYS A 14 13.13 -11.02 2.55
N ILE A 15 13.32 -11.33 1.28
CA ILE A 15 12.55 -12.38 0.60
C ILE A 15 12.90 -13.73 1.24
N PRO A 16 11.93 -14.49 1.79
CA PRO A 16 12.21 -15.71 2.55
C PRO A 16 12.97 -16.80 1.77
N SER A 17 12.70 -16.94 0.47
CA SER A 17 13.27 -18.00 -0.37
C SER A 17 14.72 -17.74 -0.79
N THR A 18 15.12 -16.47 -0.91
CA THR A 18 16.42 -16.07 -1.48
C THR A 18 17.30 -15.30 -0.50
N GLY A 19 16.71 -14.72 0.54
CA GLY A 19 17.39 -13.82 1.48
C GLY A 19 17.74 -12.45 0.89
N LYS A 20 17.36 -12.17 -0.37
CA LYS A 20 17.53 -10.84 -0.99
C LYS A 20 16.81 -9.78 -0.17
N GLN A 21 17.43 -8.62 -0.04
CA GLN A 21 16.84 -7.49 0.68
C GLN A 21 15.59 -6.99 -0.07
N THR A 22 14.58 -6.62 0.70
CA THR A 22 13.37 -5.96 0.22
C THR A 22 12.79 -5.10 1.35
N GLY A 23 11.58 -4.58 1.17
CA GLY A 23 10.88 -3.77 2.14
C GLY A 23 9.69 -3.08 1.52
N TRP A 24 9.32 -1.93 2.09
CA TRP A 24 8.47 -0.96 1.43
C TRP A 24 9.28 -0.13 0.41
N TYR A 25 8.63 0.38 -0.64
CA TYR A 25 9.30 1.09 -1.75
C TYR A 25 9.30 2.62 -1.55
N LEU A 26 10.47 3.27 -1.62
CA LEU A 26 10.68 4.67 -1.20
C LEU A 26 9.66 5.70 -1.74
N PRO A 27 9.52 5.88 -3.06
CA PRO A 27 8.60 6.89 -3.62
C PRO A 27 7.13 6.61 -3.28
N GLU A 28 6.78 5.36 -2.97
CA GLU A 28 5.42 4.95 -2.63
C GLU A 28 5.01 5.34 -1.21
N VAL A 29 5.96 5.79 -0.40
CA VAL A 29 5.70 6.47 0.87
C VAL A 29 5.99 7.96 0.76
N ALA A 30 7.13 8.33 0.16
CA ALA A 30 7.58 9.71 0.11
C ALA A 30 6.60 10.63 -0.64
N HIS A 31 6.12 10.21 -1.82
CA HIS A 31 5.17 11.02 -2.58
C HIS A 31 3.80 11.10 -1.89
N PRO A 32 3.18 9.99 -1.41
CA PRO A 32 1.92 10.12 -0.68
C PRO A 32 2.02 10.92 0.61
N TRP A 33 3.11 10.76 1.37
CA TRP A 33 3.33 11.59 2.55
C TRP A 33 3.42 13.06 2.16
N HIS A 34 4.20 13.43 1.14
CA HIS A 34 4.35 14.82 0.67
C HIS A 34 3.00 15.46 0.31
N GLU A 35 2.12 14.72 -0.37
CA GLU A 35 0.81 15.23 -0.80
C GLU A 35 -0.23 15.33 0.33
N LEU A 36 -0.06 14.55 1.40
CA LEU A 36 -1.07 14.34 2.45
C LEU A 36 -0.71 14.95 3.82
N HIS A 37 0.57 15.08 4.17
CA HIS A 37 0.98 15.38 5.56
C HIS A 37 0.55 16.75 6.10
N THR A 38 0.20 17.68 5.20
CA THR A 38 -0.34 19.01 5.57
C THR A 38 -1.86 19.03 5.67
N LYS A 39 -2.54 17.99 5.17
CA LYS A 39 -4.00 17.88 5.07
C LYS A 39 -4.57 16.87 6.08
N ALA A 40 -3.76 15.88 6.47
CA ALA A 40 -4.18 14.79 7.34
C ALA A 40 -3.09 14.45 8.37
N GLU A 41 -3.53 13.91 9.51
CA GLU A 41 -2.65 13.26 10.47
C GLU A 41 -2.31 11.86 9.97
N ILE A 42 -1.03 11.59 9.69
CA ILE A 42 -0.58 10.30 9.17
C ILE A 42 0.05 9.49 10.31
N THR A 43 -0.51 8.30 10.56
CA THR A 43 0.08 7.30 11.46
C THR A 43 0.75 6.22 10.64
N PHE A 44 2.01 5.92 10.96
CA PHE A 44 2.75 4.82 10.36
C PHE A 44 2.66 3.59 11.28
N ALA A 45 2.27 2.45 10.72
CA ALA A 45 2.16 1.18 11.43
C ALA A 45 2.77 0.04 10.61
N SER A 46 3.15 -1.03 11.30
CA SER A 46 3.58 -2.28 10.65
C SER A 46 3.17 -3.48 11.52
N PRO A 47 3.11 -4.70 10.97
CA PRO A 47 2.79 -5.90 11.74
C PRO A 47 3.59 -6.03 13.04
N ALA A 48 4.92 -5.85 12.97
CA ALA A 48 5.80 -5.95 14.13
C ALA A 48 5.92 -4.66 14.96
N GLY A 49 5.58 -3.50 14.39
CA GLY A 49 5.98 -2.20 14.94
C GLY A 49 7.50 -1.98 14.87
N GLY A 50 7.97 -0.84 15.37
CA GLY A 50 9.38 -0.47 15.32
C GLY A 50 9.84 -0.12 13.90
N GLU A 51 11.06 -0.53 13.53
CA GLU A 51 11.62 -0.21 12.21
C GLU A 51 10.98 -1.05 11.11
N ALA A 52 10.26 -0.39 10.21
CA ALA A 52 9.76 -0.98 8.97
C ALA A 52 10.86 -0.97 7.90
N PRO A 53 11.25 -2.13 7.33
CA PRO A 53 12.37 -2.24 6.41
C PRO A 53 12.09 -1.53 5.09
N LEU A 54 13.03 -0.67 4.68
CA LEU A 54 13.03 0.03 3.39
C LEU A 54 13.77 -0.80 2.33
N ASP A 55 13.19 -0.93 1.14
CA ASP A 55 13.84 -1.60 0.02
C ASP A 55 15.03 -0.76 -0.49
N PRO A 56 16.29 -1.27 -0.41
CA PRO A 56 17.47 -0.52 -0.84
C PRO A 56 17.51 -0.29 -2.35
N ALA A 57 16.87 -1.12 -3.17
CA ALA A 57 16.79 -0.91 -4.61
C ALA A 57 15.97 0.36 -4.94
N SER A 58 14.93 0.63 -4.16
CA SER A 58 14.12 1.85 -4.31
C SER A 58 14.90 3.11 -3.93
N VAL A 59 15.78 3.03 -2.93
CA VAL A 59 16.67 4.15 -2.54
C VAL A 59 17.62 4.51 -3.68
N GLU A 60 18.26 3.51 -4.27
CA GLU A 60 19.19 3.73 -5.39
C GLU A 60 18.47 4.24 -6.64
N ALA A 61 17.32 3.64 -6.98
CA ALA A 61 16.54 4.02 -8.16
C ALA A 61 15.99 5.46 -8.08
N PHE A 62 15.64 5.94 -6.87
CA PHE A 62 15.02 7.25 -6.66
C PHE A 62 15.92 8.27 -5.95
N LYS A 63 17.24 8.04 -5.90
CA LYS A 63 18.19 8.98 -5.27
C LYS A 63 18.20 10.39 -5.88
N ALA A 64 17.81 10.51 -7.16
CA ALA A 64 17.73 11.78 -7.87
C ALA A 64 16.35 12.44 -7.80
N ASP A 65 15.35 11.74 -7.25
CA ASP A 65 14.03 12.29 -7.01
C ASP A 65 14.08 13.18 -5.74
N PRO A 66 13.79 14.49 -5.85
CA PRO A 66 13.97 15.42 -4.74
C PRO A 66 13.01 15.16 -3.58
N ILE A 67 11.80 14.65 -3.83
CA ILE A 67 10.83 14.34 -2.79
C ILE A 67 11.30 13.11 -2.01
N SER A 68 11.74 12.08 -2.73
CA SER A 68 12.26 10.83 -2.15
C SER A 68 13.53 11.06 -1.37
N ALA A 69 14.48 11.82 -1.92
CA ALA A 69 15.73 12.18 -1.24
C ALA A 69 15.47 12.99 0.03
N SER A 70 14.61 14.02 -0.05
CA SER A 70 14.24 14.84 1.12
C SER A 70 13.52 14.03 2.18
N PHE A 71 12.60 13.14 1.80
CA PHE A 71 11.89 12.26 2.74
C PHE A 71 12.86 11.31 3.44
N LEU A 72 13.75 10.66 2.68
CA LEU A 72 14.75 9.74 3.21
C LEU A 72 15.68 10.40 4.22
N GLU A 73 16.06 11.66 4.00
CA GLU A 73 16.92 12.40 4.90
C GLU A 73 16.20 12.87 6.16
N ASN A 74 14.98 13.40 6.01
CA ASN A 74 14.34 14.21 7.06
C ASN A 74 13.22 13.51 7.83
N GLN A 75 12.70 12.37 7.34
CA GLN A 75 11.49 11.73 7.89
C GLN A 75 11.72 10.32 8.45
N LYS A 76 12.97 9.93 8.69
CA LYS A 76 13.37 8.58 9.15
C LYS A 76 12.59 8.05 10.33
N SER A 77 12.32 8.93 11.30
CA SER A 77 11.60 8.56 12.52
C SER A 77 10.22 7.96 12.24
N LEU A 78 9.58 8.28 11.11
CA LEU A 78 8.25 7.77 10.74
C LEU A 78 8.26 6.26 10.50
N TRP A 79 9.28 5.72 9.81
CA TRP A 79 9.38 4.29 9.55
C TRP A 79 10.30 3.56 10.54
N GLU A 80 11.18 4.26 11.26
CA GLU A 80 11.98 3.67 12.35
C GLU A 80 11.13 3.39 13.61
N ASN A 81 9.99 4.07 13.78
CA ASN A 81 9.14 3.98 14.97
C ASN A 81 7.67 3.69 14.62
N THR A 82 7.42 2.72 13.74
CA THR A 82 6.05 2.35 13.39
C THR A 82 5.30 1.78 14.59
N VAL A 83 4.00 2.08 14.66
CA VAL A 83 3.12 1.52 15.68
C VAL A 83 2.82 0.05 15.34
N PRO A 84 2.92 -0.90 16.30
CA PRO A 84 2.51 -2.28 16.03
C PRO A 84 1.00 -2.37 15.79
N LEU A 85 0.58 -3.03 14.70
CA LEU A 85 -0.83 -3.11 14.29
C LEU A 85 -1.77 -3.64 15.40
N SER A 86 -1.31 -4.61 16.17
CA SER A 86 -2.06 -5.17 17.31
C SER A 86 -2.57 -4.11 18.30
N SER A 87 -1.81 -3.02 18.49
CA SER A 87 -2.19 -1.92 19.39
C SER A 87 -3.25 -0.98 18.79
N LEU A 88 -3.43 -1.00 17.46
CA LEU A 88 -4.36 -0.16 16.72
C LEU A 88 -5.72 -0.84 16.49
N VAL A 89 -5.81 -2.17 16.62
CA VAL A 89 -7.07 -2.92 16.46
C VAL A 89 -8.23 -2.33 17.28
N PRO A 90 -8.08 -1.99 18.58
CA PRO A 90 -9.17 -1.40 19.37
C PRO A 90 -9.52 0.04 18.96
N ARG A 91 -8.66 0.68 18.17
CA ARG A 91 -8.70 2.10 17.79
C ARG A 91 -8.92 2.29 16.28
N ALA A 92 -9.27 1.23 15.54
CA ALA A 92 -9.43 1.27 14.09
C ALA A 92 -10.44 2.34 13.63
N SER A 93 -11.46 2.63 14.45
CA SER A 93 -12.48 3.65 14.17
C SER A 93 -11.93 5.09 14.13
N GLU A 94 -10.73 5.33 14.68
CA GLU A 94 -10.07 6.65 14.66
C GLU A 94 -9.55 7.03 13.27
N PHE A 95 -9.30 6.05 12.40
CA PHE A 95 -8.73 6.31 11.07
C PHE A 95 -9.82 6.56 10.05
N ASP A 96 -9.66 7.61 9.26
CA ASP A 96 -10.51 8.04 8.15
C ASP A 96 -10.10 7.43 6.81
N ALA A 97 -8.90 6.84 6.72
CA ALA A 97 -8.46 6.04 5.58
C ALA A 97 -7.36 5.04 6.00
N VAL A 98 -7.21 3.96 5.22
CA VAL A 98 -6.04 3.07 5.27
C VAL A 98 -5.33 3.13 3.94
N PHE A 99 -3.99 3.21 3.96
CA PHE A 99 -3.15 3.20 2.78
C PHE A 99 -2.04 2.14 2.91
N PHE A 100 -1.87 1.35 1.84
CA PHE A 100 -0.82 0.34 1.69
C PHE A 100 0.18 0.74 0.60
N PRO A 101 1.35 1.27 0.97
CA PRO A 101 2.52 1.32 0.09
C PRO A 101 2.93 -0.10 -0.33
N GLY A 102 3.53 -0.23 -1.51
CA GLY A 102 4.09 -1.46 -2.04
C GLY A 102 5.59 -1.60 -1.75
N GLY A 103 6.34 -2.12 -2.73
CA GLY A 103 7.57 -2.89 -2.52
C GLY A 103 7.23 -4.38 -2.35
N HIS A 104 8.19 -5.31 -2.47
CA HIS A 104 7.81 -6.73 -2.46
C HIS A 104 7.44 -7.28 -1.06
N GLY A 105 7.80 -6.61 0.02
CA GLY A 105 7.55 -7.08 1.40
C GLY A 105 6.07 -7.39 1.75
N PRO A 106 5.09 -6.53 1.44
CA PRO A 106 3.66 -6.76 1.69
C PRO A 106 3.09 -8.09 1.16
N MET A 107 3.72 -8.66 0.13
CA MET A 107 3.33 -9.97 -0.43
C MET A 107 3.54 -11.13 0.56
N PHE A 108 4.37 -10.93 1.60
CA PHE A 108 4.76 -11.99 2.53
C PHE A 108 4.07 -11.89 3.89
N ASP A 109 3.93 -10.69 4.44
CA ASP A 109 3.35 -10.48 5.77
C ASP A 109 1.98 -9.81 5.73
N VAL A 110 1.89 -8.62 5.15
CA VAL A 110 0.68 -7.78 5.18
C VAL A 110 -0.52 -8.51 4.60
N VAL A 111 -0.36 -9.26 3.50
CA VAL A 111 -1.44 -10.03 2.86
C VAL A 111 -2.21 -10.95 3.81
N ASN A 112 -1.54 -11.51 4.83
CA ASN A 112 -2.12 -12.48 5.76
C ASN A 112 -2.14 -11.97 7.21
N ASP A 113 -1.75 -10.72 7.46
CA ASP A 113 -1.73 -10.16 8.80
C ASP A 113 -3.16 -9.90 9.31
N LYS A 114 -3.53 -10.59 10.39
CA LYS A 114 -4.91 -10.57 10.90
C LYS A 114 -5.30 -9.21 11.47
N ASP A 115 -4.35 -8.47 12.02
CA ASP A 115 -4.61 -7.15 12.60
C ASP A 115 -4.79 -6.11 11.48
N SER A 116 -3.97 -6.17 10.44
CA SER A 116 -4.11 -5.38 9.21
C SER A 116 -5.48 -5.60 8.56
N ILE A 117 -5.87 -6.86 8.37
CA ILE A 117 -7.18 -7.22 7.81
C ILE A 117 -8.28 -6.62 8.68
N ARG A 118 -8.27 -6.89 9.99
CA ARG A 118 -9.32 -6.42 10.90
C ARG A 118 -9.45 -4.90 10.97
N ILE A 119 -8.33 -4.17 10.96
CA ILE A 119 -8.35 -2.71 10.93
C ILE A 119 -8.95 -2.22 9.61
N THR A 120 -8.54 -2.81 8.49
CA THR A 120 -9.00 -2.41 7.16
C THR A 120 -10.48 -2.72 6.96
N GLU A 121 -10.95 -3.87 7.43
CA GLU A 121 -12.37 -4.24 7.46
C GLU A 121 -13.19 -3.25 8.29
N ALA A 122 -12.71 -2.84 9.46
CA ALA A 122 -13.40 -1.86 10.31
C ALA A 122 -13.49 -0.47 9.65
N VAL A 123 -12.39 0.00 9.06
CA VAL A 123 -12.37 1.27 8.31
C VAL A 123 -13.29 1.19 7.11
N TYR A 124 -13.23 0.10 6.33
CA TYR A 124 -14.10 -0.08 5.19
C TYR A 124 -15.58 -0.23 5.59
N ALA A 125 -15.91 -0.92 6.68
CA ALA A 125 -17.28 -1.03 7.17
C ALA A 125 -17.85 0.33 7.61
N ALA A 126 -17.00 1.24 8.08
CA ALA A 126 -17.36 2.62 8.43
C ALA A 126 -17.57 3.54 7.21
N GLY A 127 -17.54 3.02 5.98
CA GLY A 127 -17.76 3.81 4.77
C GLY A 127 -16.55 4.65 4.34
N LYS A 128 -15.36 4.34 4.87
CA LYS A 128 -14.12 5.09 4.61
C LYS A 128 -13.29 4.49 3.47
N PRO A 129 -12.44 5.27 2.79
CA PRO A 129 -11.59 4.78 1.71
C PRO A 129 -10.46 3.86 2.21
N VAL A 130 -10.13 2.86 1.39
CA VAL A 130 -8.95 2.02 1.51
C VAL A 130 -8.16 2.09 0.22
N ALA A 131 -6.86 2.31 0.35
CA ALA A 131 -6.00 2.65 -0.77
C ALA A 131 -4.74 1.79 -0.80
N ALA A 132 -4.20 1.54 -1.99
CA ALA A 132 -2.95 0.80 -2.14
C ALA A 132 -2.23 1.13 -3.45
N VAL A 133 -0.93 0.87 -3.53
CA VAL A 133 -0.14 1.05 -4.77
C VAL A 133 0.88 -0.09 -4.95
N CYS A 134 1.21 -0.41 -6.20
CA CYS A 134 2.24 -1.40 -6.55
C CYS A 134 1.89 -2.79 -6.02
N HIS A 135 2.68 -3.34 -5.10
CA HIS A 135 2.38 -4.58 -4.38
C HIS A 135 1.51 -4.40 -3.15
N GLY A 136 1.30 -3.16 -2.69
CA GLY A 136 0.43 -2.82 -1.57
C GLY A 136 -1.00 -3.39 -1.67
N PRO A 137 -1.62 -3.54 -2.86
CA PRO A 137 -2.92 -4.20 -3.01
C PRO A 137 -2.98 -5.64 -2.48
N ALA A 138 -1.84 -6.28 -2.24
CA ALA A 138 -1.78 -7.55 -1.49
C ALA A 138 -2.48 -7.44 -0.12
N GLY A 139 -2.38 -6.29 0.55
CA GLY A 139 -3.06 -6.01 1.82
C GLY A 139 -4.59 -5.93 1.73
N LEU A 140 -5.15 -5.86 0.52
CA LEU A 140 -6.60 -5.81 0.30
C LEU A 140 -7.21 -7.17 -0.08
N LEU A 141 -6.38 -8.16 -0.45
CA LEU A 141 -6.85 -9.44 -1.03
C LEU A 141 -7.75 -10.23 -0.07
N ASN A 142 -7.50 -10.13 1.23
CA ASN A 142 -8.19 -10.89 2.28
C ASN A 142 -9.14 -10.05 3.13
N VAL A 143 -9.39 -8.79 2.73
CA VAL A 143 -10.31 -7.88 3.41
C VAL A 143 -11.75 -8.14 2.94
N THR A 144 -12.68 -8.29 3.88
CA THR A 144 -14.09 -8.52 3.59
C THR A 144 -14.98 -7.36 4.03
N ALA A 145 -16.10 -7.19 3.35
CA ALA A 145 -17.18 -6.31 3.76
C ALA A 145 -18.06 -6.98 4.83
N PRO A 146 -18.96 -6.24 5.52
CA PRO A 146 -19.83 -6.81 6.55
C PRO A 146 -20.75 -7.95 6.10
N ASP A 147 -20.99 -8.09 4.80
CA ASP A 147 -21.74 -9.19 4.19
C ASP A 147 -20.88 -10.46 3.95
N GLY A 148 -19.59 -10.40 4.28
CA GLY A 148 -18.61 -11.48 4.12
C GLY A 148 -17.96 -11.56 2.74
N ASN A 149 -18.38 -10.72 1.79
CA ASN A 149 -17.82 -10.69 0.44
C ASN A 149 -16.49 -9.93 0.41
N SER A 150 -15.63 -10.22 -0.56
CA SER A 150 -14.39 -9.45 -0.73
C SER A 150 -14.73 -7.99 -1.03
N ILE A 151 -14.00 -7.06 -0.44
CA ILE A 151 -14.15 -5.63 -0.78
C ILE A 151 -13.80 -5.31 -2.24
N LEU A 152 -13.12 -6.24 -2.93
CA LEU A 152 -12.71 -6.10 -4.33
C LEU A 152 -13.76 -6.68 -5.30
N GLU A 153 -14.73 -7.46 -4.83
CA GLU A 153 -15.67 -8.18 -5.69
C GLU A 153 -16.46 -7.22 -6.59
N GLY A 154 -16.43 -7.48 -7.90
CA GLY A 154 -17.10 -6.67 -8.92
C GLY A 154 -16.48 -5.29 -9.16
N ARG A 155 -15.30 -4.99 -8.58
CA ARG A 155 -14.61 -3.70 -8.75
C ARG A 155 -13.56 -3.73 -9.83
N THR A 156 -13.32 -2.58 -10.44
CA THR A 156 -12.10 -2.36 -11.21
C THR A 156 -10.93 -2.13 -10.26
N VAL A 157 -9.82 -2.83 -10.45
CA VAL A 157 -8.62 -2.73 -9.60
C VAL A 157 -7.35 -2.72 -10.44
N VAL A 158 -6.28 -2.16 -9.90
CA VAL A 158 -4.94 -2.24 -10.47
C VAL A 158 -3.92 -2.56 -9.37
N GLY A 159 -2.75 -3.02 -9.77
CA GLY A 159 -1.59 -3.30 -8.92
C GLY A 159 -0.44 -3.72 -9.83
N PHE A 160 0.73 -3.97 -9.26
CA PHE A 160 1.92 -4.32 -10.03
C PHE A 160 1.64 -5.49 -10.97
N SER A 161 1.94 -5.31 -12.25
CA SER A 161 1.56 -6.27 -13.28
C SER A 161 2.55 -7.45 -13.35
N ASP A 162 2.08 -8.58 -13.87
CA ASP A 162 2.94 -9.75 -14.11
C ASP A 162 4.08 -9.43 -15.08
N SER A 163 3.87 -8.51 -16.04
CA SER A 163 4.92 -8.06 -16.97
C SER A 163 5.97 -7.19 -16.29
N GLU A 164 5.56 -6.30 -15.40
CA GLU A 164 6.50 -5.52 -14.57
C GLU A 164 7.27 -6.42 -13.59
N GLU A 165 6.62 -7.45 -13.04
CA GLU A 165 7.27 -8.45 -12.18
C GLU A 165 8.33 -9.28 -12.93
N GLU A 166 8.02 -9.67 -14.16
CA GLU A 166 8.97 -10.34 -15.05
C GLU A 166 10.16 -9.43 -15.38
N ALA A 167 9.90 -8.17 -15.71
CA ALA A 167 10.94 -7.18 -15.97
C ALA A 167 11.81 -6.89 -14.73
N ALA A 168 11.22 -6.92 -13.53
CA ALA A 168 11.93 -6.77 -12.27
C ALA A 168 12.73 -8.02 -11.87
N GLY A 169 12.41 -9.19 -12.44
CA GLY A 169 13.13 -10.44 -12.22
C GLY A 169 12.81 -11.16 -10.90
N PHE A 170 11.66 -10.88 -10.30
CA PHE A 170 11.26 -11.44 -8.99
C PHE A 170 10.12 -12.47 -9.07
N VAL A 171 9.59 -12.78 -10.25
CA VAL A 171 8.53 -13.80 -10.46
C VAL A 171 8.74 -15.11 -9.68
N PRO A 172 9.91 -15.79 -9.73
CA PRO A 172 10.10 -17.06 -9.02
C PRO A 172 10.22 -16.91 -7.50
N GLU A 173 10.36 -15.67 -7.00
CA GLU A 173 10.53 -15.34 -5.59
C GLU A 173 9.22 -14.95 -4.91
N MET A 174 8.23 -14.53 -5.69
CA MET A 174 6.93 -14.12 -5.18
C MET A 174 6.08 -15.33 -4.76
N PRO A 175 5.36 -15.22 -3.63
CA PRO A 175 4.55 -16.33 -3.12
C PRO A 175 3.32 -16.61 -3.99
N PHE A 176 2.89 -15.62 -4.77
CA PHE A 176 1.79 -15.69 -5.74
C PHE A 176 1.92 -14.53 -6.73
N SER A 177 1.17 -14.59 -7.85
CA SER A 177 1.02 -13.47 -8.78
C SER A 177 -0.05 -12.51 -8.28
N LEU A 178 0.33 -11.24 -8.04
CA LEU A 178 -0.59 -10.22 -7.57
C LEU A 178 -1.68 -9.91 -8.60
N GLU A 179 -1.31 -9.73 -9.87
CA GLU A 179 -2.24 -9.50 -10.98
C GLU A 179 -3.33 -10.59 -11.03
N LYS A 180 -2.94 -11.87 -10.92
CA LYS A 180 -3.90 -12.99 -10.95
C LYS A 180 -4.81 -13.02 -9.73
N GLU A 181 -4.28 -12.80 -8.53
CA GLU A 181 -5.11 -12.79 -7.31
C GLU A 181 -6.06 -11.58 -7.29
N LEU A 182 -5.61 -10.39 -7.73
CA LEU A 182 -6.49 -9.23 -7.90
C LEU A 182 -7.58 -9.51 -8.95
N GLY A 183 -7.23 -10.10 -10.09
CA GLY A 183 -8.19 -10.52 -11.11
C GLY A 183 -9.22 -11.51 -10.57
N LYS A 184 -8.79 -12.48 -9.78
CA LYS A 184 -9.69 -13.46 -9.15
C LYS A 184 -10.62 -12.82 -8.11
N LYS A 185 -10.08 -12.00 -7.19
CA LYS A 185 -10.86 -11.35 -6.12
C LYS A 185 -11.85 -10.32 -6.64
N SER A 186 -11.52 -9.68 -7.75
CA SER A 186 -12.40 -8.70 -8.42
C SER A 186 -13.44 -9.31 -9.36
N GLY A 187 -13.36 -10.62 -9.67
CA GLY A 187 -14.21 -11.23 -10.68
C GLY A 187 -13.85 -10.85 -12.12
N GLY A 188 -12.57 -10.59 -12.37
CA GLY A 188 -12.01 -10.21 -13.68
C GLY A 188 -11.82 -8.71 -13.89
N GLY A 189 -11.91 -7.90 -12.83
CA GLY A 189 -11.81 -6.43 -12.89
C GLY A 189 -10.39 -5.86 -12.86
N TYR A 190 -9.35 -6.70 -12.94
CA TYR A 190 -7.97 -6.21 -13.02
C TYR A 190 -7.72 -5.50 -14.36
N VAL A 191 -7.18 -4.28 -14.28
CA VAL A 191 -6.71 -3.49 -15.43
C VAL A 191 -5.25 -3.10 -15.22
N LYS A 192 -4.57 -2.69 -16.29
CA LYS A 192 -3.22 -2.14 -16.23
C LYS A 192 -3.00 -1.02 -17.25
N ALA A 193 -1.93 -0.27 -17.06
CA ALA A 193 -1.41 0.72 -17.99
C ALA A 193 -1.07 0.07 -19.34
N GLU A 194 -1.05 0.87 -20.41
CA GLU A 194 -0.68 0.38 -21.74
C GLU A 194 0.77 -0.09 -21.83
N LYS A 195 1.64 0.44 -20.96
CA LYS A 195 3.07 0.12 -20.90
C LYS A 195 3.48 -0.05 -19.44
N ASP A 196 4.40 -0.99 -19.21
CA ASP A 196 5.07 -1.16 -17.93
C ASP A 196 5.64 0.18 -17.45
N TRP A 197 5.59 0.39 -16.13
CA TRP A 197 6.03 1.62 -15.45
C TRP A 197 5.20 2.87 -15.78
N GLY A 198 4.14 2.74 -16.57
CA GLY A 198 3.18 3.80 -16.83
C GLY A 198 2.29 4.07 -15.62
N GLU A 199 1.96 5.33 -15.39
CA GLU A 199 1.02 5.73 -14.34
C GLU A 199 -0.38 5.17 -14.62
N LYS A 200 -0.98 4.51 -13.62
CA LYS A 200 -2.36 4.06 -13.65
C LYS A 200 -2.94 4.04 -12.24
N VAL A 201 -3.94 4.90 -12.02
CA VAL A 201 -4.73 4.95 -10.80
C VAL A 201 -6.17 4.56 -11.13
N VAL A 202 -6.75 3.70 -10.29
CA VAL A 202 -8.15 3.29 -10.35
C VAL A 202 -8.82 3.69 -9.05
N VAL A 203 -9.94 4.41 -9.17
CA VAL A 203 -10.83 4.73 -8.06
C VAL A 203 -12.18 4.08 -8.36
N ASP A 204 -12.52 3.03 -7.62
CA ASP A 204 -13.80 2.34 -7.71
C ASP A 204 -14.50 2.40 -6.36
N GLY A 205 -15.41 3.37 -6.23
CA GLY A 205 -16.08 3.68 -4.97
C GLY A 205 -15.07 4.09 -3.90
N ARG A 206 -14.86 3.20 -2.92
CA ARG A 206 -13.98 3.43 -1.76
C ARG A 206 -12.66 2.66 -1.85
N VAL A 207 -12.45 1.90 -2.91
CA VAL A 207 -11.21 1.18 -3.17
C VAL A 207 -10.39 2.01 -4.17
N ILE A 208 -9.21 2.42 -3.74
CA ILE A 208 -8.27 3.21 -4.54
C ILE A 208 -7.02 2.36 -4.77
N THR A 209 -6.64 2.15 -6.02
CA THR A 209 -5.46 1.34 -6.34
C THR A 209 -4.58 2.01 -7.38
N GLY A 210 -3.25 1.88 -7.24
CA GLY A 210 -2.26 2.36 -8.19
C GLY A 210 -1.34 1.23 -8.66
N GLN A 211 -0.89 1.28 -9.90
CA GLN A 211 -0.15 0.15 -10.50
C GLN A 211 1.26 -0.03 -9.96
N ASN A 212 2.02 1.05 -9.80
CA ASN A 212 3.47 1.02 -9.65
C ASN A 212 3.94 2.35 -9.02
N PRO A 213 5.26 2.56 -8.79
CA PRO A 213 5.77 3.79 -8.19
C PRO A 213 5.33 5.09 -8.88
N ALA A 214 5.14 5.09 -10.20
CA ALA A 214 4.67 6.28 -10.93
C ALA A 214 3.24 6.69 -10.54
N SER A 215 2.48 5.78 -9.94
CA SER A 215 1.08 5.99 -9.56
C SER A 215 0.91 6.50 -8.12
N SER A 216 1.99 6.59 -7.34
CA SER A 216 1.91 6.92 -5.90
C SER A 216 1.31 8.29 -5.63
N LYS A 217 1.74 9.31 -6.38
CA LYS A 217 1.17 10.66 -6.27
C LYS A 217 -0.33 10.67 -6.57
N GLY A 218 -0.75 10.07 -7.69
CA GLY A 218 -2.17 10.04 -8.07
C GLY A 218 -3.04 9.26 -7.07
N VAL A 219 -2.52 8.21 -6.44
CA VAL A 219 -3.21 7.52 -5.33
C VAL A 219 -3.39 8.46 -4.14
N ALA A 220 -2.37 9.24 -3.77
CA ALA A 220 -2.45 10.18 -2.66
C ALA A 220 -3.46 11.30 -2.91
N GLU A 221 -3.48 11.86 -4.13
CA GLU A 221 -4.48 12.83 -4.56
C GLU A 221 -5.90 12.25 -4.48
N ALA A 222 -6.09 11.00 -4.91
CA ALA A 222 -7.37 10.31 -4.79
C ALA A 222 -7.81 10.08 -3.34
N ILE A 223 -6.88 9.76 -2.43
CA ILE A 223 -7.15 9.61 -0.99
C ILE A 223 -7.66 10.94 -0.41
N ALA A 224 -6.93 12.03 -0.62
CA ALA A 224 -7.36 13.33 -0.10
C ALA A 224 -8.75 13.72 -0.65
N LYS A 225 -9.11 13.29 -1.88
CA LYS A 225 -10.36 13.66 -2.53
C LYS A 225 -11.51 12.92 -1.90
N ALA A 226 -11.29 11.64 -1.59
CA ALA A 226 -12.23 10.84 -0.81
C ALA A 226 -12.43 11.39 0.61
N LEU A 227 -11.44 12.09 1.17
CA LEU A 227 -11.52 12.72 2.49
C LEU A 227 -12.11 14.15 2.49
N GLY A 228 -12.36 14.73 1.31
CA GLY A 228 -12.91 16.08 1.18
C GLY A 228 -11.89 17.22 1.35
N GLU A 229 -10.60 16.94 1.22
CA GLU A 229 -9.50 17.89 1.44
C GLU A 229 -9.07 18.63 0.15
N PHE A 230 -10.06 19.12 -0.63
CA PHE A 230 -9.88 19.80 -1.92
C PHE A 230 -10.74 21.06 -2.04
#